data_AF-A0A1L3ZR63-F1
#
_entry.id   AF-A0A1L3ZR63-F1
#
_cell.length_a   1.000
_cell.length_b   1.000
_cell.length_c   1.000
_cell.angle_alpha   90.00
_cell.angle_beta   90.00
_cell.angle_gamma   90.00
#
_symmetry.space_group_name_H-M   'P 1'
#
loop_
_entity.id
_entity.type
_entity.pdbx_description
1 polymer ?
#
loop_
_entity_poly.entity_id
_entity_poly.type
_entity_poly.pdbx_seq_one_letter_code
_entity_poly.pdbx_strand_id
1 'polypeptide(L)'
;MPRRLADAPALPDGLEALWEDFAELSASRGSTGMGPMRITYLDIDAYMRVTRRRFDPWELEAIRRADHAFLADWGARVKRD
;
A
#
# COMPACT_ATOMS: atom_id res chain seq x y z
N MET A 1 15.70 -12.79 -3.92
CA MET A 1 15.17 -11.54 -4.52
C MET A 1 14.50 -11.87 -5.86
N PRO A 2 13.20 -11.61 -6.05
CA PRO A 2 12.55 -11.78 -7.35
C PRO A 2 13.17 -10.84 -8.40
N ARG A 3 13.25 -11.31 -9.65
CA ARG A 3 14.01 -10.65 -10.74
C ARG A 3 13.60 -9.20 -11.04
N ARG A 4 12.36 -8.80 -10.73
CA ARG A 4 11.88 -7.42 -10.91
C ARG A 4 12.33 -6.44 -9.81
N LEU A 5 12.84 -6.93 -8.69
CA LEU A 5 13.39 -6.08 -7.62
C LEU A 5 14.89 -5.85 -7.77
N ALA A 6 15.55 -6.54 -8.71
CA ALA A 6 17.00 -6.39 -8.93
C ALA A 6 17.39 -4.95 -9.34
N ASP A 7 16.52 -4.31 -10.13
CA ASP A 7 16.72 -2.95 -10.64
C ASP A 7 15.73 -1.95 -10.01
N ALA A 8 15.01 -2.35 -8.96
CA ALA A 8 14.08 -1.46 -8.30
C ALA A 8 14.85 -0.37 -7.53
N PRO A 9 14.40 0.90 -7.58
CA PRO A 9 14.99 1.92 -6.73
C PRO A 9 14.84 1.52 -5.27
N ALA A 10 15.88 1.79 -4.48
CA ALA A 10 15.79 1.66 -3.04
C ALA A 10 14.71 2.60 -2.51
N LEU A 11 14.10 2.21 -1.39
CA LEU A 11 13.23 3.11 -0.66
C LEU A 11 14.06 4.32 -0.20
N PRO A 12 13.59 5.56 -0.40
CA PRO A 12 14.26 6.73 0.16
C PRO A 12 14.38 6.63 1.68
N ASP A 13 15.51 7.10 2.21
CA ASP A 13 15.77 7.10 3.65
C ASP A 13 14.64 7.79 4.43
N GLY A 14 14.21 7.16 5.53
CA GLY A 14 13.18 7.68 6.42
C GLY A 14 11.75 7.33 6.01
N LEU A 15 11.55 6.64 4.88
CA LEU A 15 10.22 6.17 4.45
C LEU A 15 9.92 4.73 4.89
N GLU A 16 10.83 4.05 5.60
CA GLU A 16 10.68 2.65 6.02
C GLU A 16 9.43 2.47 6.88
N ALA A 17 9.22 3.34 7.87
CA ALA A 17 8.07 3.28 8.76
C ALA A 17 6.74 3.49 8.01
N LEU A 18 6.72 4.37 7.00
CA LEU A 18 5.55 4.63 6.18
C LEU A 18 5.28 3.49 5.19
N TRP A 19 6.32 2.84 4.71
CA TRP A 19 6.21 1.64 3.89
C TRP A 19 5.66 0.46 4.71
N GLU A 20 6.10 0.30 5.94
CA GLU A 20 5.54 -0.68 6.88
C GLU A 20 4.05 -0.41 7.14
N ASP A 21 3.66 0.85 7.37
CA ASP A 21 2.25 1.23 7.52
C ASP A 21 1.42 0.87 6.29
N PHE A 22 1.93 1.16 5.09
CA PHE A 22 1.28 0.76 3.85
C PHE A 22 1.15 -0.77 3.76
N ALA A 23 2.19 -1.52 4.10
CA ALA A 23 2.16 -2.98 4.05
C ALA A 23 1.13 -3.57 5.02
N GLU A 24 1.04 -3.05 6.25
CA GLU A 24 0.05 -3.45 7.23
C GLU A 24 -1.39 -3.14 6.78
N LEU A 25 -1.65 -1.89 6.35
CA LEU A 25 -2.94 -1.48 5.78
C LEU A 25 -3.32 -2.35 4.57
N SER A 26 -2.33 -2.64 3.72
CA SER A 26 -2.51 -3.48 2.54
C SER A 26 -2.86 -4.91 2.91
N ALA A 27 -2.35 -5.43 4.02
CA ALA A 27 -2.68 -6.77 4.50
C ALA A 27 -4.05 -6.83 5.19
N SER A 28 -4.50 -5.73 5.80
CA SER A 28 -5.78 -5.68 6.51
C SER A 28 -7.00 -5.41 5.61
N ARG A 29 -6.78 -4.98 4.36
CA ARG A 29 -7.87 -4.62 3.44
C ARG A 29 -8.76 -5.81 3.09
N GLY A 30 -10.02 -5.52 2.75
CA GLY A 30 -10.93 -6.53 2.24
C GLY A 30 -10.61 -7.01 0.81
N SER A 31 -11.27 -8.09 0.40
CA SER A 31 -11.20 -8.68 -0.95
C SER A 31 -12.61 -9.03 -1.42
N THR A 32 -12.88 -8.90 -2.72
CA THR A 32 -14.17 -9.28 -3.35
C THR A 32 -14.17 -10.71 -3.90
N GLY A 33 -13.14 -11.50 -3.59
CA GLY A 33 -12.92 -12.82 -4.19
C GLY A 33 -12.28 -12.78 -5.59
N MET A 34 -12.31 -11.62 -6.25
CA MET A 34 -11.65 -11.37 -7.54
C MET A 34 -10.35 -10.57 -7.40
N GLY A 35 -9.93 -10.22 -6.19
CA GLY A 35 -8.72 -9.45 -5.95
C GLY A 35 -8.81 -8.50 -4.74
N PRO A 36 -7.69 -7.84 -4.40
CA PRO A 36 -7.63 -6.87 -3.31
C PRO A 36 -8.52 -5.65 -3.61
N MET A 37 -9.23 -5.15 -2.60
CA MET A 37 -9.93 -3.87 -2.69
C MET A 37 -8.96 -2.69 -2.53
N ARG A 38 -9.42 -1.47 -2.85
CA ARG A 38 -8.69 -0.23 -2.58
C ARG A 38 -8.66 0.05 -1.07
N ILE A 39 -7.54 0.56 -0.57
CA ILE A 39 -7.46 1.11 0.79
C ILE A 39 -8.30 2.40 0.83
N THR A 40 -9.35 2.40 1.64
CA THR A 40 -10.29 3.52 1.77
C THR A 40 -9.85 4.49 2.87
N TYR A 41 -10.45 5.68 2.90
CA TYR A 41 -10.26 6.59 4.03
C TYR A 41 -10.77 6.00 5.36
N LEU A 42 -11.77 5.13 5.32
CA LEU A 42 -12.28 4.45 6.52
C LEU A 42 -11.25 3.45 7.05
N ASP A 43 -10.58 2.70 6.17
CA ASP A 43 -9.49 1.79 6.57
C ASP A 43 -8.35 2.58 7.23
N ILE A 44 -7.99 3.73 6.65
CA ILE A 44 -6.90 4.58 7.17
C ILE A 44 -7.28 5.23 8.50
N ASP A 45 -8.49 5.77 8.64
CA ASP A 45 -8.97 6.32 9.92
C ASP A 45 -9.02 5.23 11.01
N ALA A 46 -9.53 4.04 10.68
CA ALA A 46 -9.56 2.91 11.61
C ALA A 46 -8.14 2.47 12.01
N TYR A 47 -7.22 2.36 11.05
CA TYR A 47 -5.82 2.02 11.30
C TYR A 47 -5.16 3.03 12.23
N MET A 48 -5.23 4.33 11.91
CA MET A 48 -4.68 5.42 12.73
C MET A 48 -5.23 5.39 14.17
N ARG A 49 -6.52 5.06 14.36
CA ARG A 49 -7.11 4.93 15.69
C ARG A 49 -6.59 3.73 16.47
N VAL A 50 -6.51 2.56 15.84
CA VAL A 50 -6.08 1.31 16.50
C VAL A 50 -4.59 1.34 16.83
N THR A 51 -3.76 1.79 15.89
CA THR A 51 -2.30 1.88 16.08
C THR A 51 -1.86 3.13 16.81
N ARG A 52 -2.78 4.09 17.02
CA ARG A 52 -2.52 5.44 17.56
C ARG A 52 -1.51 6.24 16.72
N ARG A 53 -1.33 5.89 15.45
CA ARG A 53 -0.53 6.68 14.51
C ARG A 53 -1.29 7.93 14.05
N ARG A 54 -0.53 8.92 13.60
CA ARG A 54 -1.05 10.11 12.92
C ARG A 54 -0.28 10.32 11.64
N PHE A 55 -1.00 10.40 10.54
CA PHE A 55 -0.42 10.76 9.25
C PHE A 55 -0.58 12.23 8.97
N ASP A 56 0.51 12.84 8.52
CA ASP A 56 0.48 14.13 7.87
C ASP A 56 -0.20 14.02 6.49
N PRO A 57 -0.68 15.15 5.93
CA PRO A 57 -1.34 15.13 4.63
C PRO A 57 -0.53 14.49 3.49
N TRP A 58 0.80 14.63 3.52
CA TRP A 58 1.68 14.06 2.51
C TRP A 58 1.86 12.54 2.68
N GLU A 59 1.85 12.02 3.91
CA GLU A 59 1.96 10.59 4.21
C GLU A 59 0.69 9.86 3.76
N LEU A 60 -0.47 10.46 4.06
CA LEU A 60 -1.76 9.97 3.59
C LEU A 60 -1.81 9.86 2.05
N GLU A 61 -1.32 10.88 1.36
CA GLU A 61 -1.23 10.89 -0.10
C GLU A 61 -0.23 9.84 -0.60
N ALA A 62 0.91 9.67 0.06
CA ALA A 62 1.91 8.66 -0.28
C ALA A 62 1.35 7.24 -0.18
N ILE A 63 0.64 6.90 0.91
CA ILE A 63 -0.05 5.61 1.09
C ILE A 63 -1.05 5.37 -0.05
N ARG A 64 -1.85 6.38 -0.40
CA ARG A 64 -2.84 6.26 -1.48
C ARG A 64 -2.21 6.07 -2.86
N ARG A 65 -1.08 6.73 -3.13
CA ARG A 65 -0.33 6.55 -4.39
C ARG A 65 0.32 5.18 -4.47
N ALA A 66 0.91 4.70 -3.36
CA ALA A 66 1.44 3.35 -3.26
C ALA A 66 0.33 2.31 -3.53
N ASP A 67 -0.85 2.51 -2.95
CA ASP A 67 -2.01 1.64 -3.18
C ASP A 67 -2.46 1.61 -4.64
N HIS A 68 -2.56 2.78 -5.27
CA HIS A 68 -2.90 2.88 -6.68
C HIS A 68 -1.88 2.16 -7.57
N ALA A 69 -0.58 2.35 -7.32
CA ALA A 69 0.48 1.68 -8.07
C ALA A 69 0.44 0.15 -7.89
N PHE A 70 0.23 -0.32 -6.67
CA PHE A 70 0.07 -1.73 -6.35
C PHE A 70 -1.11 -2.36 -7.11
N LEU A 71 -2.29 -1.75 -7.07
CA LEU A 71 -3.48 -2.25 -7.77
C LEU A 71 -3.32 -2.23 -9.29
N ALA A 72 -2.65 -1.21 -9.84
CA ALA A 72 -2.37 -1.13 -11.27
C ALA A 72 -1.45 -2.28 -11.73
N ASP A 73 -0.36 -2.54 -10.99
CA ASP A 73 0.55 -3.66 -11.29
C ASP A 73 -0.14 -5.02 -11.09
N TRP A 74 -0.94 -5.18 -10.04
CA TRP A 74 -1.73 -6.40 -9.81
C TRP A 74 -2.69 -6.66 -10.97
N GLY A 75 -3.47 -5.66 -11.38
CA GLY A 75 -4.41 -5.79 -12.50
C GLY A 75 -3.72 -6.07 -13.84
N ALA A 76 -2.52 -5.53 -14.06
CA ALA A 76 -1.70 -5.84 -15.24
C ALA A 76 -1.18 -7.28 -15.23
N ARG A 77 -0.93 -7.89 -14.07
CA ARG A 77 -0.53 -9.30 -13.95
C ARG A 77 -1.68 -10.23 -14.26
N VAL A 78 -2.86 -9.98 -13.67
CA VAL A 78 -4.05 -10.80 -13.91
C VAL A 78 -4.47 -10.84 -15.37
N LYS A 79 -4.29 -9.74 -16.12
CA LYS A 79 -4.57 -9.71 -17.58
C LYS A 79 -3.59 -10.53 -18.44
N ARG A 80 -2.44 -10.92 -17.90
CA ARG A 80 -1.39 -11.65 -18.63
C ARG A 80 -1.47 -13.17 -18.42
N ASP A 81 -2.26 -13.61 -17.45
CA ASP A 81 -2.57 -15.02 -17.15
C ASP A 81 -3.88 -15.44 -17.84
#